data_AF-A0A6P9A1F3-F1
#
_entry.id   AF-A0A6P9A1F3-F1
#
_cell.length_a   1.000
_cell.length_b   1.000
_cell.length_c   1.000
_cell.angle_alpha   90.00
_cell.angle_beta   90.00
_cell.angle_gamma   90.00
#
_symmetry.space_group_name_H-M   'P 1'
#
loop_
_entity.id
_entity.type
_entity.pdbx_description
1 polymer ?
#
loop_
_entity_poly.entity_id
_entity_poly.type
_entity_poly.pdbx_seq_one_letter_code
_entity_poly.pdbx_strand_id
1 'polypeptide(L)'
;MVESKSTPPHSFKIISWNINGIRTVKNLKQMLDDLEADIICLQETKVTRDMIDEPTALVDGYNAYFSFSKTKSGYSGVATFCRESATPICAEEGLSGILQSKAQFDTVGCYDGLENEFSPQELKRLDSEGRTVITQHKIQKENGSESILTIFNVYCPRADPERPDRLEFKLRFNKLLELRASAVRSRGSYVMILGDINISHRQIDRCENVSQEEFEANPSRQWLNSFLVDTFQSDMNLTCDGDAANDSKMVDSFRFFHPKQEDAYTCWNTMINARATNYGSRIDYIFVDRNLIQHMSDSSVLSEVLGSDHCPVAGTFKVKLLQSGKCPSACIKNYPEFSGVQQKLLSFFIKKSSDSLISSDKAEETSQMPEDESFKRKSQDDPKIFSKGISKKMKIQGSSTQKHISSFFQKSSSSADQQYDGTSSSQGSSVSDELSAENGNVKPVNEEATVERKEKSSSAASAWKNMLTGPRPPPLCKGHKEPCVERIVKKKGPNLNKKFFACARGEGGKNDPRARCDHFEWANKK
;
A
#
# COMPACT_ATOMS: atom_id res chain seq x y z
N MET A 1 27.76 13.25 14.86
CA MET A 1 26.76 12.42 15.56
C MET A 1 25.48 13.22 15.58
N VAL A 2 24.35 12.65 15.18
CA VAL A 2 23.03 13.27 15.36
C VAL A 2 22.42 12.62 16.59
N GLU A 3 21.98 13.41 17.56
CA GLU A 3 21.28 12.88 18.72
C GLU A 3 19.90 12.37 18.29
N SER A 4 19.62 11.09 18.54
CA SER A 4 18.29 10.51 18.39
C SER A 4 17.34 11.23 19.34
N LYS A 5 16.45 12.07 18.81
CA LYS A 5 15.51 12.86 19.61
C LYS A 5 14.39 11.96 20.14
N SER A 6 14.65 11.29 21.26
CA SER A 6 13.64 10.56 22.01
C SER A 6 12.42 11.47 22.24
N THR A 7 11.24 11.01 21.84
CA THR A 7 9.97 11.72 22.05
C THR A 7 9.82 12.03 23.55
N PRO A 8 9.54 13.29 23.95
CA PRO A 8 9.32 13.61 25.35
C PRO A 8 8.16 12.78 25.94
N PRO A 9 8.18 12.45 27.25
CA PRO A 9 7.38 11.37 27.85
C PRO A 9 5.84 11.56 27.83
N HIS A 10 5.37 12.72 27.35
CA HIS A 10 3.96 13.03 27.11
C HIS A 10 3.68 13.39 25.64
N SER A 11 4.38 12.73 24.71
CA SER A 11 4.17 12.92 23.28
C SER A 11 4.11 11.61 22.51
N PHE A 12 3.45 11.65 21.35
CA PHE A 12 3.51 10.60 20.34
C PHE A 12 3.64 11.20 18.94
N LYS A 13 4.26 10.43 18.03
CA LYS A 13 4.40 10.77 16.61
C LYS A 13 3.60 9.77 15.78
N ILE A 14 2.77 10.28 14.88
CA ILE A 14 2.04 9.47 13.89
C ILE A 14 2.45 9.87 12.47
N ILE A 15 2.58 8.88 11.60
CA ILE A 15 2.90 9.08 10.18
C ILE A 15 1.83 8.45 9.30
N SER A 16 1.53 9.12 8.19
CA SER A 16 0.76 8.55 7.08
C SER A 16 1.58 8.53 5.79
N TRP A 17 1.50 7.45 5.01
CA TRP A 17 2.21 7.36 3.73
C TRP A 17 1.50 6.43 2.73
N ASN A 18 1.12 6.94 1.56
CA ASN A 18 0.84 6.07 0.42
C ASN A 18 2.14 5.44 -0.08
N ILE A 19 2.28 4.13 0.13
CA ILE A 19 3.53 3.40 -0.10
C ILE A 19 3.61 2.75 -1.49
N ASN A 20 2.60 2.93 -2.35
CA ASN A 20 2.55 2.40 -3.72
C ASN A 20 2.90 0.89 -3.83
N GLY A 21 2.45 0.10 -2.85
CA GLY A 21 2.66 -1.35 -2.76
C GLY A 21 3.75 -1.74 -1.76
N ILE A 22 3.33 -2.30 -0.62
CA ILE A 22 4.20 -2.61 0.53
C ILE A 22 5.32 -3.60 0.19
N ARG A 23 5.07 -4.51 -0.77
CA ARG A 23 6.04 -5.49 -1.31
C ARG A 23 7.18 -4.88 -2.13
N THR A 24 7.18 -3.57 -2.40
CA THR A 24 8.33 -2.87 -2.98
C THR A 24 9.42 -2.56 -1.96
N VAL A 25 9.06 -2.54 -0.66
CA VAL A 25 9.96 -2.27 0.46
C VAL A 25 10.81 -3.52 0.74
N LYS A 26 12.14 -3.39 0.62
CA LYS A 26 13.08 -4.51 0.79
C LYS A 26 13.17 -5.05 2.22
N ASN A 27 12.97 -4.19 3.22
CA ASN A 27 12.97 -4.52 4.64
C ASN A 27 11.92 -3.64 5.32
N LEU A 28 10.74 -4.22 5.57
CA LEU A 28 9.61 -3.49 6.13
C LEU A 28 9.88 -3.03 7.58
N LYS A 29 10.51 -3.86 8.40
CA LYS A 29 10.85 -3.51 9.79
C LYS A 29 11.76 -2.28 9.85
N GLN A 30 12.85 -2.29 9.09
CA GLN A 30 13.80 -1.18 9.08
C GLN A 30 13.11 0.12 8.64
N MET A 31 12.28 0.08 7.59
CA MET A 31 11.53 1.25 7.15
C MET A 31 10.58 1.79 8.23
N LEU A 32 9.86 0.91 8.94
CA LEU A 32 8.97 1.34 10.04
C LEU A 32 9.74 1.90 11.24
N ASP A 33 10.92 1.36 11.55
CA ASP A 33 11.78 1.88 12.61
C ASP A 33 12.44 3.22 12.23
N ASP A 34 12.95 3.36 11.00
CA ASP A 34 13.56 4.58 10.43
C ASP A 34 12.60 5.78 10.39
N LEU A 35 11.28 5.52 10.35
CA LEU A 35 10.24 6.56 10.44
C LEU A 35 10.07 7.11 11.88
N GLU A 36 10.68 6.51 12.90
CA GLU A 36 10.70 6.94 14.31
C GLU A 36 9.31 7.31 14.88
N ALA A 37 8.25 6.60 14.50
CA ALA A 37 6.87 6.88 14.91
C ALA A 37 6.25 5.78 15.78
N ASP A 38 5.27 6.16 16.58
CA ASP A 38 4.47 5.26 17.43
C ASP A 38 3.37 4.56 16.65
N ILE A 39 2.79 5.26 15.67
CA ILE A 39 1.74 4.77 14.77
C ILE A 39 2.12 5.14 13.33
N ILE A 40 2.08 4.17 12.42
CA ILE A 40 2.40 4.34 11.00
C ILE A 40 1.26 3.77 10.16
N CYS A 41 0.63 4.64 9.38
CA CYS A 41 -0.53 4.33 8.57
C CYS A 41 -0.15 4.33 7.09
N LEU A 42 -0.10 3.15 6.49
CA LEU A 42 0.25 2.95 5.09
C LEU A 42 -1.01 2.86 4.22
N GLN A 43 -0.99 3.58 3.10
CA GLN A 43 -2.01 3.51 2.05
C GLN A 43 -1.46 2.81 0.79
N GLU A 44 -2.40 2.35 -0.05
CA GLU A 44 -2.16 1.60 -1.29
C GLU A 44 -1.16 0.44 -1.13
N THR A 45 -1.37 -0.41 -0.11
CA THR A 45 -0.45 -1.51 0.23
C THR A 45 -0.35 -2.60 -0.85
N LYS A 46 -1.34 -2.71 -1.76
CA LYS A 46 -1.41 -3.65 -2.90
C LYS A 46 -1.22 -5.11 -2.52
N VAL A 47 -1.55 -5.45 -1.28
CA VAL A 47 -1.58 -6.82 -0.79
C VAL A 47 -3.02 -7.22 -0.50
N THR A 48 -3.35 -8.50 -0.76
CA THR A 48 -4.62 -9.12 -0.38
C THR A 48 -4.34 -10.27 0.59
N ARG A 49 -5.37 -10.72 1.32
CA ARG A 49 -5.21 -11.69 2.42
C ARG A 49 -4.63 -13.05 1.98
N ASP A 50 -4.86 -13.44 0.74
CA ASP A 50 -4.27 -14.61 0.07
C ASP A 50 -2.79 -14.43 -0.32
N MET A 51 -2.28 -13.19 -0.32
CA MET A 51 -0.93 -12.83 -0.73
C MET A 51 -0.03 -12.35 0.41
N ILE A 52 -0.57 -11.97 1.57
CA ILE A 52 0.26 -11.41 2.64
C ILE A 52 1.15 -12.50 3.27
N ASP A 53 2.43 -12.22 3.33
CA ASP A 53 3.47 -13.08 3.87
C ASP A 53 3.84 -12.70 5.31
N GLU A 54 4.39 -13.66 6.05
CA GLU A 54 4.68 -13.52 7.49
C GLU A 54 5.57 -12.30 7.81
N PRO A 55 6.65 -11.97 7.06
CA PRO A 55 7.45 -10.76 7.30
C PRO A 55 6.71 -9.43 7.06
N THR A 56 5.62 -9.45 6.29
CA THR A 56 4.75 -8.28 6.05
C THR A 56 3.65 -8.17 7.11
N ALA A 57 3.19 -9.30 7.66
CA ALA A 57 2.15 -9.36 8.69
C ALA A 57 2.70 -9.18 10.11
N LEU A 58 3.76 -9.91 10.46
CA LEU A 58 4.30 -10.04 11.81
C LEU A 58 5.62 -9.27 11.94
N VAL A 59 5.55 -7.95 11.83
CA VAL A 59 6.71 -7.09 12.04
C VAL A 59 7.03 -6.99 13.53
N ASP A 60 8.18 -7.52 13.93
CA ASP A 60 8.70 -7.44 15.31
C ASP A 60 8.67 -6.00 15.88
N GLY A 61 8.19 -5.87 17.12
CA GLY A 61 7.93 -4.58 17.79
C GLY A 61 6.63 -3.86 17.40
N TYR A 62 5.85 -4.38 16.44
CA TYR A 62 4.62 -3.76 15.95
C TYR A 62 3.38 -4.69 15.97
N ASN A 63 2.22 -4.09 16.24
CA ASN A 63 0.90 -4.68 16.06
C ASN A 63 0.24 -4.06 14.82
N ALA A 64 -0.10 -4.89 13.82
CA ALA A 64 -0.60 -4.42 12.54
C ALA A 64 -2.08 -4.77 12.29
N TYR A 65 -2.80 -3.82 11.70
CA TYR A 65 -4.24 -3.88 11.41
C TYR A 65 -4.44 -3.56 9.93
N PHE A 66 -5.04 -4.48 9.17
CA PHE A 66 -5.13 -4.38 7.71
C PHE A 66 -6.58 -4.27 7.22
N SER A 67 -6.74 -3.53 6.13
CA SER A 67 -7.93 -3.52 5.27
C SER A 67 -7.54 -4.05 3.90
N PHE A 68 -8.15 -5.15 3.45
CA PHE A 68 -7.78 -5.85 2.22
C PHE A 68 -8.84 -5.64 1.14
N SER A 69 -8.40 -5.38 -0.10
CA SER A 69 -9.33 -5.34 -1.23
C SER A 69 -9.96 -6.71 -1.48
N LYS A 70 -11.29 -6.73 -1.57
CA LYS A 70 -12.12 -7.91 -1.80
C LYS A 70 -12.59 -8.00 -3.25
N THR A 71 -12.25 -7.00 -4.07
CA THR A 71 -12.68 -6.87 -5.48
C THR A 71 -11.56 -7.14 -6.48
N LYS A 72 -10.29 -6.89 -6.12
CA LYS A 72 -9.15 -7.04 -7.03
C LYS A 72 -7.85 -7.33 -6.27
N SER A 73 -7.13 -8.37 -6.68
CA SER A 73 -5.77 -8.64 -6.19
C SER A 73 -4.76 -7.59 -6.69
N GLY A 74 -3.78 -7.24 -5.85
CA GLY A 74 -2.77 -6.23 -6.19
C GLY A 74 -3.28 -4.78 -6.28
N TYR A 75 -4.38 -4.46 -5.58
CA TYR A 75 -5.07 -3.16 -5.69
C TYR A 75 -5.46 -2.62 -4.32
N SER A 76 -5.38 -1.29 -4.16
CA SER A 76 -5.83 -0.60 -2.95
C SER A 76 -5.14 -1.18 -1.69
N GLY A 77 -5.88 -1.31 -0.58
CA GLY A 77 -5.39 -1.84 0.68
C GLY A 77 -4.78 -0.75 1.56
N VAL A 78 -5.12 -0.77 2.85
CA VAL A 78 -4.52 0.11 3.87
C VAL A 78 -4.08 -0.72 5.07
N ALA A 79 -3.04 -0.27 5.78
CA ALA A 79 -2.54 -0.94 6.97
C ALA A 79 -2.08 0.07 8.02
N THR A 80 -2.48 -0.11 9.27
CA THR A 80 -1.97 0.66 10.42
C THR A 80 -1.08 -0.24 11.25
N PHE A 81 0.19 0.16 11.40
CA PHE A 81 1.18 -0.45 12.29
C PHE A 81 1.30 0.42 13.53
N CYS A 82 1.01 -0.12 14.71
CA CYS A 82 1.27 0.54 15.99
C CYS A 82 2.47 -0.14 16.65
N ARG A 83 3.40 0.61 17.25
CA ARG A 83 4.37 0.03 18.21
C ARG A 83 3.60 -0.65 19.35
N GLU A 84 4.21 -1.61 20.05
CA GLU A 84 3.51 -2.30 21.14
C GLU A 84 2.99 -1.35 22.24
N SER A 85 3.76 -0.30 22.56
CA SER A 85 3.36 0.82 23.44
C SER A 85 2.13 1.60 22.97
N ALA A 86 1.80 1.54 21.68
CA ALA A 86 0.68 2.19 21.01
C ALA A 86 -0.45 1.19 20.64
N THR A 87 -0.53 0.03 21.32
CA THR A 87 -1.58 -0.97 21.02
C THR A 87 -2.98 -0.41 21.28
N PRO A 88 -3.87 -0.32 20.27
CA PRO A 88 -5.23 0.22 20.41
C PRO A 88 -6.13 -0.66 21.28
N ILE A 89 -7.20 -0.05 21.81
CA ILE A 89 -8.26 -0.75 22.57
C ILE A 89 -9.30 -1.41 21.65
N CYS A 90 -9.59 -0.83 20.48
CA CYS A 90 -10.49 -1.38 19.46
C CYS A 90 -9.91 -1.16 18.06
N ALA A 91 -10.23 -2.04 17.11
CA ALA A 91 -9.82 -1.88 15.71
C ALA A 91 -10.83 -2.52 14.73
N GLU A 92 -10.98 -1.95 13.54
CA GLU A 92 -12.08 -2.27 12.62
C GLU A 92 -11.67 -2.11 11.14
N GLU A 93 -12.27 -2.92 10.26
CA GLU A 93 -12.13 -2.82 8.80
C GLU A 93 -13.38 -2.17 8.18
N GLY A 94 -13.19 -1.14 7.35
CA GLY A 94 -14.26 -0.41 6.66
C GLY A 94 -14.82 0.76 7.44
N LEU A 95 -15.81 1.44 6.87
CA LEU A 95 -16.53 2.58 7.43
C LEU A 95 -17.96 2.24 7.87
N SER A 96 -18.54 1.14 7.38
CA SER A 96 -19.96 0.81 7.60
C SER A 96 -20.22 -0.33 8.59
N GLY A 97 -19.18 -1.01 9.07
CA GLY A 97 -19.31 -2.22 9.91
C GLY A 97 -19.76 -3.47 9.18
N ILE A 98 -20.20 -3.38 7.90
CA ILE A 98 -20.75 -4.52 7.13
C ILE A 98 -19.74 -5.65 6.84
N LEU A 99 -18.46 -5.39 7.08
CA LEU A 99 -17.37 -6.36 6.97
C LEU A 99 -17.11 -7.15 8.26
N GLN A 100 -17.63 -6.68 9.41
CA GLN A 100 -17.32 -7.26 10.72
C GLN A 100 -18.13 -8.53 10.99
N SER A 101 -17.49 -9.49 11.67
CA SER A 101 -18.14 -10.71 12.15
C SER A 101 -18.97 -10.41 13.40
N LYS A 102 -20.15 -11.04 13.51
CA LYS A 102 -21.02 -10.98 14.70
C LYS A 102 -20.36 -11.50 16.00
N ALA A 103 -19.17 -12.11 15.90
CA ALA A 103 -18.38 -12.58 17.04
C ALA A 103 -17.29 -11.59 17.50
N GLN A 104 -17.10 -10.46 16.82
CA GLN A 104 -16.16 -9.41 17.23
C GLN A 104 -16.86 -8.43 18.17
N PHE A 105 -16.21 -8.14 19.31
CA PHE A 105 -16.72 -7.28 20.38
C PHE A 105 -15.78 -6.11 20.71
N ASP A 106 -14.66 -6.01 19.98
CA ASP A 106 -13.59 -5.01 20.09
C ASP A 106 -13.46 -4.17 18.80
N THR A 107 -14.60 -3.95 18.14
CA THR A 107 -14.79 -3.01 17.02
C THR A 107 -15.01 -1.57 17.51
N VAL A 108 -14.96 -0.59 16.62
CA VAL A 108 -15.12 0.84 16.98
C VAL A 108 -16.59 1.26 17.07
N GLY A 109 -17.47 0.67 16.25
CA GLY A 109 -18.92 0.92 16.32
C GLY A 109 -19.32 2.34 15.91
N CYS A 110 -20.44 2.86 16.43
CA CYS A 110 -20.99 4.18 16.07
C CYS A 110 -21.40 4.25 14.58
N TYR A 111 -22.25 3.30 14.15
CA TYR A 111 -22.79 3.22 12.78
C TYR A 111 -24.14 3.94 12.61
N ASP A 112 -24.67 4.50 13.70
CA ASP A 112 -26.06 4.95 13.81
C ASP A 112 -26.41 5.99 12.75
N GLY A 113 -27.47 5.75 11.97
CA GLY A 113 -27.96 6.69 10.97
C GLY A 113 -27.49 6.42 9.54
N LEU A 114 -26.48 5.57 9.31
CA LEU A 114 -25.99 5.24 7.96
C LEU A 114 -27.05 4.56 7.09
N GLU A 115 -27.96 3.81 7.70
CA GLU A 115 -29.11 3.14 7.06
C GLU A 115 -30.13 4.10 6.43
N ASN A 116 -30.13 5.38 6.82
CA ASN A 116 -30.99 6.41 6.21
C ASN A 116 -30.39 6.99 4.92
N GLU A 117 -29.07 6.83 4.73
CA GLU A 117 -28.29 7.46 3.66
C GLU A 117 -27.79 6.45 2.62
N PHE A 118 -27.60 5.18 2.97
CA PHE A 118 -27.00 4.15 2.11
C PHE A 118 -27.74 2.81 2.17
N SER A 119 -27.84 2.14 1.02
CA SER A 119 -28.31 0.75 0.99
C SER A 119 -27.22 -0.22 1.49
N PRO A 120 -27.57 -1.39 2.08
CA PRO A 120 -26.58 -2.40 2.49
C PRO A 120 -25.68 -2.88 1.33
N GLN A 121 -26.22 -2.92 0.10
CA GLN A 121 -25.49 -3.26 -1.11
C GLN A 121 -24.43 -2.19 -1.45
N GLU A 122 -24.77 -0.91 -1.25
CA GLU A 122 -23.85 0.21 -1.45
C GLU A 122 -22.78 0.28 -0.36
N LEU A 123 -23.14 0.14 0.92
CA LEU A 123 -22.18 0.06 2.04
C LEU A 123 -21.15 -1.06 1.79
N LYS A 124 -21.63 -2.24 1.36
CA LYS A 124 -20.77 -3.36 0.96
C LYS A 124 -19.89 -3.01 -0.24
N ARG A 125 -20.40 -2.29 -1.25
CA ARG A 125 -19.61 -1.83 -2.42
C ARG A 125 -18.49 -0.88 -1.99
N LEU A 126 -18.80 0.12 -1.17
CA LEU A 126 -17.87 1.15 -0.67
C LEU A 126 -16.71 0.53 0.13
N ASP A 127 -17.02 -0.34 1.10
CA ASP A 127 -16.02 -0.98 1.95
C ASP A 127 -15.26 -2.13 1.26
N SER A 128 -15.79 -2.71 0.18
CA SER A 128 -15.16 -3.86 -0.51
C SER A 128 -13.78 -3.56 -1.14
N GLU A 129 -13.42 -2.30 -1.36
CA GLU A 129 -12.14 -1.94 -1.96
C GLU A 129 -10.97 -1.92 -0.96
N GLY A 130 -11.18 -2.20 0.33
CA GLY A 130 -10.10 -2.27 1.33
C GLY A 130 -9.46 -0.90 1.58
N ARG A 131 -10.29 0.14 1.73
CA ARG A 131 -9.87 1.55 1.74
C ARG A 131 -9.73 2.17 3.12
N THR A 132 -10.24 1.52 4.16
CA THR A 132 -10.25 2.07 5.52
C THR A 132 -9.92 0.99 6.53
N VAL A 133 -9.01 1.31 7.44
CA VAL A 133 -8.85 0.64 8.74
C VAL A 133 -8.94 1.70 9.83
N ILE A 134 -9.70 1.40 10.88
CA ILE A 134 -9.92 2.30 12.01
C ILE A 134 -9.23 1.69 13.23
N THR A 135 -8.48 2.50 13.99
CA THR A 135 -7.91 2.09 15.29
C THR A 135 -8.30 3.11 16.35
N GLN A 136 -8.71 2.63 17.52
CA GLN A 136 -9.14 3.48 18.63
C GLN A 136 -8.20 3.29 19.82
N HIS A 137 -7.72 4.41 20.36
CA HIS A 137 -6.65 4.50 21.34
C HIS A 137 -7.12 5.23 22.59
N LYS A 138 -6.55 4.88 23.74
CA LYS A 138 -6.59 5.75 24.92
C LYS A 138 -5.43 6.73 24.86
N ILE A 139 -5.71 8.00 25.16
CA ILE A 139 -4.70 9.04 25.34
C ILE A 139 -4.83 9.69 26.72
N GLN A 140 -3.70 10.12 27.29
CA GLN A 140 -3.61 10.90 28.52
C GLN A 140 -3.00 12.27 28.22
N LYS A 141 -3.70 13.33 28.64
CA LYS A 141 -3.27 14.73 28.47
C LYS A 141 -2.29 15.15 29.56
N GLU A 142 -1.61 16.29 29.39
CA GLU A 142 -0.67 16.86 30.37
C GLU A 142 -1.31 17.07 31.76
N ASN A 143 -2.61 17.36 31.82
CA ASN A 143 -3.38 17.48 33.08
C ASN A 143 -3.81 16.13 33.70
N GLY A 144 -3.30 15.00 33.20
CA GLY A 144 -3.59 13.64 33.67
C GLY A 144 -4.91 13.04 33.17
N SER A 145 -5.81 13.83 32.58
CA SER A 145 -7.12 13.32 32.12
C SER A 145 -6.98 12.36 30.94
N GLU A 146 -7.70 11.23 31.01
CA GLU A 146 -7.84 10.29 29.89
C GLU A 146 -8.89 10.76 28.88
N SER A 147 -8.73 10.36 27.62
CA SER A 147 -9.73 10.51 26.56
C SER A 147 -9.53 9.44 25.48
N ILE A 148 -10.54 9.28 24.62
CA ILE A 148 -10.47 8.35 23.48
C ILE A 148 -10.07 9.11 22.21
N LEU A 149 -9.17 8.53 21.43
CA LEU A 149 -8.75 9.01 20.12
C LEU A 149 -9.04 7.93 19.08
N THR A 150 -9.88 8.22 18.09
CA THR A 150 -10.18 7.32 16.99
C THR A 150 -9.48 7.80 15.71
N ILE A 151 -8.67 6.92 15.12
CA ILE A 151 -7.81 7.21 13.98
C ILE A 151 -8.32 6.42 12.77
N PHE A 152 -8.76 7.14 11.75
CA PHE A 152 -9.18 6.61 10.45
C PHE A 152 -8.01 6.69 9.47
N ASN A 153 -7.39 5.56 9.17
CA ASN A 153 -6.42 5.42 8.07
C ASN A 153 -7.22 5.18 6.78
N VAL A 154 -7.20 6.13 5.85
CA VAL A 154 -8.02 6.12 4.63
C VAL A 154 -7.19 6.23 3.35
N TYR A 155 -7.57 5.46 2.35
CA TYR A 155 -7.17 5.64 0.95
C TYR A 155 -8.42 6.00 0.14
N CYS A 156 -8.70 7.30 0.02
CA CYS A 156 -9.90 7.78 -0.65
C CYS A 156 -9.86 7.43 -2.15
N PRO A 157 -11.02 7.16 -2.80
CA PRO A 157 -11.03 6.80 -4.21
C PRO A 157 -10.50 7.94 -5.10
N ARG A 158 -9.62 7.60 -6.04
CA ARG A 158 -9.32 8.49 -7.17
C ARG A 158 -10.54 8.59 -8.09
N ALA A 159 -10.89 9.81 -8.50
CA ALA A 159 -11.80 10.07 -9.60
C ALA A 159 -11.04 10.01 -10.93
N ASP A 160 -11.69 9.50 -11.97
CA ASP A 160 -11.08 9.17 -13.26
C ASP A 160 -11.97 9.71 -14.40
N PRO A 161 -11.48 10.63 -15.26
CA PRO A 161 -12.27 11.17 -16.37
C PRO A 161 -12.75 10.13 -17.38
N GLU A 162 -12.03 9.01 -17.55
CA GLU A 162 -12.47 7.91 -18.43
C GLU A 162 -13.51 6.99 -17.76
N ARG A 163 -13.78 7.20 -16.46
CA ARG A 163 -14.65 6.37 -15.62
C ARG A 163 -15.50 7.20 -14.65
N PRO A 164 -16.60 7.83 -15.13
CA PRO A 164 -17.48 8.66 -14.30
C PRO A 164 -18.01 7.98 -13.03
N ASP A 165 -18.18 6.65 -13.06
CA ASP A 165 -18.57 5.84 -11.89
C ASP A 165 -17.59 5.92 -10.71
N ARG A 166 -16.33 6.34 -10.97
CA ARG A 166 -15.32 6.59 -9.92
C ARG A 166 -15.50 7.93 -9.22
N LEU A 167 -16.06 8.95 -9.89
CA LEU A 167 -16.40 10.21 -9.24
C LEU A 167 -17.60 10.03 -8.31
N GLU A 168 -18.65 9.35 -8.78
CA GLU A 168 -19.81 8.96 -7.96
C GLU A 168 -19.38 8.15 -6.73
N PHE A 169 -18.63 7.06 -6.94
CA PHE A 169 -18.10 6.21 -5.87
C PHE A 169 -17.23 6.98 -4.87
N LYS A 170 -16.42 7.95 -5.34
CA LYS A 170 -15.64 8.83 -4.46
C LYS A 170 -16.54 9.72 -3.59
N LEU A 171 -17.54 10.38 -4.17
CA LEU A 171 -18.41 11.28 -3.43
C LEU A 171 -19.24 10.53 -2.37
N ARG A 172 -19.72 9.32 -2.70
CA ARG A 172 -20.45 8.46 -1.74
C ARG A 172 -19.52 7.88 -0.65
N PHE A 173 -18.28 7.51 -0.99
CA PHE A 173 -17.27 7.13 0.01
C PHE A 173 -16.94 8.29 0.96
N ASN A 174 -16.76 9.49 0.42
CA ASN A 174 -16.48 10.69 1.20
C ASN A 174 -17.62 11.04 2.17
N LYS A 175 -18.88 10.91 1.73
CA LYS A 175 -20.05 11.13 2.61
C LYS A 175 -20.17 10.05 3.70
N LEU A 176 -19.84 8.80 3.39
CA LEU A 176 -19.80 7.70 4.38
C LEU A 176 -18.70 7.95 5.44
N LEU A 177 -17.52 8.42 5.01
CA LEU A 177 -16.42 8.81 5.89
C LEU A 177 -16.81 9.96 6.82
N GLU A 178 -17.41 11.02 6.27
CA GLU A 178 -17.91 12.19 7.00
C GLU A 178 -18.93 11.79 8.09
N LEU A 179 -19.93 10.97 7.72
CA LEU A 179 -20.96 10.51 8.66
C LEU A 179 -20.39 9.63 9.77
N ARG A 180 -19.56 8.63 9.43
CA ARG A 180 -18.93 7.75 10.42
C ARG A 180 -17.99 8.51 11.36
N ALA A 181 -17.21 9.47 10.84
CA ALA A 181 -16.37 10.35 11.66
C ALA A 181 -17.20 11.22 12.62
N SER A 182 -18.31 11.80 12.14
CA SER A 182 -19.19 12.62 12.99
C SER A 182 -19.90 11.80 14.08
N ALA A 183 -20.34 10.58 13.75
CA ALA A 183 -20.96 9.64 14.70
C ALA A 183 -19.98 9.13 15.78
N VAL A 184 -18.69 8.98 15.45
CA VAL A 184 -17.65 8.67 16.44
C VAL A 184 -17.36 9.89 17.34
N ARG A 185 -17.31 11.10 16.77
CA ARG A 185 -17.09 12.34 17.54
C ARG A 185 -18.25 12.65 18.50
N SER A 186 -19.50 12.45 18.09
CA SER A 186 -20.68 12.71 18.95
C SER A 186 -20.77 11.78 20.16
N ARG A 187 -20.05 10.64 20.15
CA ARG A 187 -19.85 9.75 21.31
C ARG A 187 -18.69 10.17 22.24
N GLY A 188 -18.09 11.34 22.01
CA GLY A 188 -17.04 11.91 22.87
C GLY A 188 -15.61 11.47 22.55
N SER A 189 -15.38 10.78 21.42
CA SER A 189 -14.02 10.51 20.93
C SER A 189 -13.45 11.73 20.21
N TYR A 190 -12.18 12.03 20.44
CA TYR A 190 -11.40 12.80 19.47
C TYR A 190 -11.30 12.01 18.15
N VAL A 191 -11.24 12.71 17.02
CA VAL A 191 -11.21 12.11 15.69
C VAL A 191 -10.01 12.63 14.90
N MET A 192 -9.28 11.68 14.31
CA MET A 192 -8.21 11.93 13.35
C MET A 192 -8.48 11.14 12.08
N ILE A 193 -8.37 11.78 10.92
CA ILE A 193 -8.53 11.14 9.60
C ILE A 193 -7.27 11.45 8.80
N LEU A 194 -6.60 10.43 8.29
CA LEU A 194 -5.29 10.59 7.65
C LEU A 194 -5.11 9.63 6.47
N GLY A 195 -4.25 10.04 5.54
CA GLY A 195 -3.93 9.28 4.33
C GLY A 195 -4.11 10.07 3.05
N ASP A 196 -4.02 9.35 1.93
CA ASP A 196 -4.24 9.90 0.60
C ASP A 196 -5.74 10.14 0.35
N ILE A 197 -6.12 11.41 0.43
CA ILE A 197 -7.47 11.91 0.22
C ILE A 197 -7.80 12.06 -1.28
N ASN A 198 -6.80 11.94 -2.17
CA ASN A 198 -6.92 12.12 -3.62
C ASN A 198 -7.56 13.48 -4.01
N ILE A 199 -7.32 14.54 -3.24
CA ILE A 199 -7.83 15.91 -3.46
C ILE A 199 -6.78 16.92 -2.98
N SER A 200 -6.42 17.91 -3.80
CA SER A 200 -5.65 19.09 -3.33
C SER A 200 -6.62 20.21 -2.93
N HIS A 201 -6.55 20.68 -1.69
CA HIS A 201 -7.54 21.60 -1.11
C HIS A 201 -7.48 23.00 -1.74
N ARG A 202 -6.32 23.67 -1.71
CA ARG A 202 -6.14 25.04 -2.23
C ARG A 202 -5.13 25.08 -3.39
N GLN A 203 -5.02 26.20 -4.12
CA GLN A 203 -4.13 26.28 -5.29
C GLN A 203 -2.66 26.11 -4.92
N ILE A 204 -2.26 26.63 -3.74
CA ILE A 204 -0.95 26.40 -3.10
C ILE A 204 -0.61 24.91 -2.91
N ASP A 205 -1.60 24.01 -2.98
CA ASP A 205 -1.44 22.56 -2.87
C ASP A 205 -1.20 21.84 -4.22
N ARG A 206 -0.98 22.55 -5.35
CA ARG A 206 -0.62 21.94 -6.66
C ARG A 206 0.25 22.83 -7.56
N CYS A 207 1.09 22.24 -8.41
CA CYS A 207 1.78 22.96 -9.50
C CYS A 207 0.96 23.13 -10.79
N GLU A 208 -0.08 22.32 -10.99
CA GLU A 208 -0.86 22.32 -12.23
C GLU A 208 -1.75 23.56 -12.35
N ASN A 209 -1.39 24.44 -13.28
CA ASN A 209 -2.11 25.67 -13.62
C ASN A 209 -3.45 25.35 -14.31
N VAL A 210 -4.55 25.56 -13.59
CA VAL A 210 -5.95 25.50 -14.04
C VAL A 210 -6.61 26.86 -13.76
N SER A 211 -7.77 27.17 -14.35
CA SER A 211 -8.45 28.43 -14.00
C SER A 211 -9.03 28.40 -12.58
N GLN A 212 -9.31 29.56 -11.98
CA GLN A 212 -9.99 29.65 -10.68
C GLN A 212 -11.33 28.90 -10.72
N GLU A 213 -12.10 29.11 -11.79
CA GLU A 213 -13.40 28.50 -12.06
C GLU A 213 -13.30 26.97 -12.17
N GLU A 214 -12.35 26.45 -12.97
CA GLU A 214 -12.10 25.00 -13.12
C GLU A 214 -11.64 24.38 -11.78
N PHE A 215 -10.85 25.12 -10.99
CA PHE A 215 -10.41 24.71 -9.67
C PHE A 215 -11.59 24.60 -8.69
N GLU A 216 -12.46 25.60 -8.62
CA GLU A 216 -13.60 25.64 -7.70
C GLU A 216 -14.79 24.77 -8.13
N ALA A 217 -14.95 24.52 -9.44
CA ALA A 217 -15.99 23.65 -9.98
C ALA A 217 -15.81 22.15 -9.64
N ASN A 218 -14.65 21.74 -9.10
CA ASN A 218 -14.37 20.33 -8.83
C ASN A 218 -15.23 19.77 -7.67
N PRO A 219 -16.13 18.78 -7.89
CA PRO A 219 -17.05 18.33 -6.84
C PRO A 219 -16.36 17.67 -5.63
N SER A 220 -15.19 17.05 -5.82
CA SER A 220 -14.43 16.51 -4.68
C SER A 220 -13.88 17.63 -3.79
N ARG A 221 -13.44 18.74 -4.40
CA ARG A 221 -12.96 19.91 -3.67
C ARG A 221 -14.09 20.67 -2.99
N GLN A 222 -15.27 20.75 -3.61
CA GLN A 222 -16.46 21.32 -2.99
C GLN A 222 -16.85 20.56 -1.72
N TRP A 223 -16.84 19.22 -1.74
CA TRP A 223 -16.97 18.42 -0.53
C TRP A 223 -15.87 18.77 0.49
N LEU A 224 -14.59 18.82 0.09
CA LEU A 224 -13.50 19.12 1.03
C LEU A 224 -13.62 20.52 1.66
N ASN A 225 -14.10 21.52 0.91
CA ASN A 225 -14.41 22.86 1.41
C ASN A 225 -15.58 22.85 2.42
N SER A 226 -16.58 21.97 2.26
CA SER A 226 -17.62 21.76 3.27
C SER A 226 -17.08 21.02 4.51
N PHE A 227 -16.16 20.07 4.32
CA PHE A 227 -15.63 19.19 5.37
C PHE A 227 -14.57 19.85 6.26
N LEU A 228 -13.82 20.84 5.75
CA LEU A 228 -12.74 21.51 6.48
C LEU A 228 -13.11 22.91 6.98
N VAL A 229 -12.47 23.32 8.08
CA VAL A 229 -12.38 24.72 8.51
C VAL A 229 -11.47 25.47 7.54
N ASP A 230 -11.85 26.69 7.14
CA ASP A 230 -11.03 27.52 6.24
C ASP A 230 -9.98 28.32 7.03
N THR A 231 -8.81 27.70 7.24
CA THR A 231 -7.67 28.33 7.95
C THR A 231 -7.03 29.52 7.21
N PHE A 232 -7.50 29.86 6.01
CA PHE A 232 -7.08 31.07 5.29
C PHE A 232 -8.06 32.25 5.47
N GLN A 233 -9.30 32.00 5.92
CA GLN A 233 -10.33 33.02 6.09
C GLN A 233 -10.72 33.28 7.55
N SER A 234 -10.52 32.31 8.45
CA SER A 234 -10.77 32.50 9.89
C SER A 234 -9.60 33.22 10.57
N ASP A 235 -9.88 34.29 11.31
CA ASP A 235 -8.99 34.77 12.37
C ASP A 235 -8.67 33.59 13.31
N MET A 236 -7.39 33.41 13.66
CA MET A 236 -6.86 32.18 14.30
C MET A 236 -7.32 31.94 15.75
N ASN A 237 -8.34 32.66 16.23
CA ASN A 237 -9.02 32.38 17.49
C ASN A 237 -9.94 31.16 17.34
N LEU A 238 -9.35 29.97 17.28
CA LEU A 238 -10.00 28.67 17.40
C LEU A 238 -10.44 28.37 18.86
N THR A 239 -10.81 29.42 19.62
CA THR A 239 -11.40 29.34 20.95
C THR A 239 -12.78 28.71 20.87
N CYS A 240 -12.92 27.53 21.49
CA CYS A 240 -14.10 26.66 21.38
C CYS A 240 -15.24 27.05 22.36
N ASP A 241 -15.60 28.34 22.38
CA ASP A 241 -16.71 28.86 23.18
C ASP A 241 -17.97 29.07 22.33
N GLY A 242 -19.14 28.69 22.86
CA GLY A 242 -20.44 28.87 22.20
C GLY A 242 -20.68 27.96 20.99
N ASP A 243 -21.54 28.40 20.07
CA ASP A 243 -22.03 27.58 18.94
C ASP A 243 -20.94 27.06 18.00
N ALA A 244 -19.76 27.68 17.99
CA ALA A 244 -18.59 27.22 17.25
C ALA A 244 -18.07 25.84 17.71
N ALA A 245 -18.44 25.38 18.90
CA ALA A 245 -18.14 24.04 19.40
C ALA A 245 -18.98 22.93 18.72
N ASN A 246 -20.12 23.27 18.11
CA ASN A 246 -20.98 22.34 17.35
C ASN A 246 -20.59 22.23 15.86
N ASP A 247 -19.59 22.97 15.39
CA ASP A 247 -19.14 22.86 13.99
C ASP A 247 -18.57 21.47 13.70
N SER A 248 -19.18 20.80 12.73
CA SER A 248 -18.81 19.43 12.34
C SER A 248 -17.54 19.35 11.50
N LYS A 249 -16.96 20.48 11.06
CA LYS A 249 -15.74 20.53 10.25
C LYS A 249 -14.49 20.03 10.97
N MET A 250 -13.54 19.56 10.18
CA MET A 250 -12.19 19.14 10.59
C MET A 250 -11.14 20.20 10.25
N VAL A 251 -9.96 20.13 10.86
CA VAL A 251 -8.85 21.05 10.63
C VAL A 251 -7.74 20.32 9.84
N ASP A 252 -7.27 20.94 8.75
CA ASP A 252 -6.05 20.56 8.02
C ASP A 252 -4.84 20.94 8.86
N SER A 253 -4.29 19.99 9.63
CA SER A 253 -3.23 20.29 10.60
C SER A 253 -1.97 20.87 9.94
N PHE A 254 -1.61 20.44 8.73
CA PHE A 254 -0.50 21.05 7.99
C PHE A 254 -0.79 22.53 7.66
N ARG A 255 -2.02 22.88 7.26
CA ARG A 255 -2.40 24.29 7.01
C ARG A 255 -2.79 25.08 8.25
N PHE A 256 -2.83 24.45 9.42
CA PHE A 256 -2.87 25.13 10.72
C PHE A 256 -1.47 25.59 11.14
N PHE A 257 -0.46 24.70 11.09
CA PHE A 257 0.92 25.05 11.46
C PHE A 257 1.66 25.82 10.35
N HIS A 258 1.44 25.47 9.07
CA HIS A 258 2.17 26.00 7.91
C HIS A 258 1.22 26.60 6.84
N PRO A 259 0.36 27.57 7.21
CA PRO A 259 -0.71 28.09 6.33
C PRO A 259 -0.19 28.64 5.01
N LYS A 260 0.97 29.32 5.02
CA LYS A 260 1.55 30.02 3.86
C LYS A 260 2.73 29.28 3.21
N GLN A 261 3.00 28.02 3.56
CA GLN A 261 4.12 27.28 2.98
C GLN A 261 3.79 26.80 1.56
N GLU A 262 4.43 27.41 0.56
CA GLU A 262 4.42 26.96 -0.83
C GLU A 262 5.28 25.69 -1.02
N ASP A 263 5.24 25.07 -2.20
CA ASP A 263 6.05 23.90 -2.58
C ASP A 263 5.89 22.60 -1.73
N ALA A 264 5.06 22.61 -0.67
CA ALA A 264 4.85 21.50 0.25
C ALA A 264 3.94 20.38 -0.32
N TYR A 265 4.37 19.76 -1.41
CA TYR A 265 3.66 18.67 -2.07
C TYR A 265 3.98 17.29 -1.47
N THR A 266 3.06 16.34 -1.66
CA THR A 266 3.19 14.98 -1.13
C THR A 266 3.22 13.90 -2.22
N CYS A 267 2.78 14.20 -3.44
CA CYS A 267 2.73 13.25 -4.56
C CYS A 267 3.31 13.88 -5.85
N TRP A 268 4.10 13.10 -6.61
CA TRP A 268 4.72 13.53 -7.87
C TRP A 268 4.68 12.44 -8.95
N ASN A 269 4.22 12.80 -10.15
CA ASN A 269 4.10 11.85 -11.26
C ASN A 269 5.48 11.31 -11.73
N THR A 270 5.71 10.02 -11.54
CA THR A 270 6.96 9.31 -11.90
C THR A 270 7.20 9.19 -13.40
N MET A 271 6.15 9.06 -14.22
CA MET A 271 6.28 8.93 -15.68
C MET A 271 6.93 10.16 -16.33
N ILE A 272 6.84 11.30 -15.67
CA ILE A 272 7.40 12.59 -16.10
C ILE A 272 8.58 13.05 -15.21
N ASN A 273 9.03 12.22 -14.26
CA ASN A 273 10.08 12.51 -13.27
C ASN A 273 9.84 13.83 -12.48
N ALA A 274 8.59 14.09 -12.09
CA ALA A 274 8.18 15.35 -11.47
C ALA A 274 8.79 15.63 -10.09
N ARG A 275 9.28 14.61 -9.36
CA ARG A 275 9.86 14.82 -8.01
C ARG A 275 11.17 15.61 -8.07
N ALA A 276 11.93 15.51 -9.16
CA ALA A 276 13.19 16.24 -9.37
C ALA A 276 13.03 17.75 -9.62
N THR A 277 11.82 18.20 -9.97
CA THR A 277 11.43 19.60 -10.23
C THR A 277 10.45 20.12 -9.19
N ASN A 278 10.12 19.30 -8.19
CA ASN A 278 9.00 19.48 -7.27
C ASN A 278 7.63 19.73 -7.94
N TYR A 279 7.39 19.21 -9.16
CA TYR A 279 6.12 19.42 -9.89
C TYR A 279 4.98 18.54 -9.34
N GLY A 280 4.54 18.86 -8.13
CA GLY A 280 3.73 17.97 -7.31
C GLY A 280 2.30 18.42 -7.07
N SER A 281 1.65 17.70 -6.17
CA SER A 281 0.44 18.10 -5.47
C SER A 281 0.44 17.56 -4.05
N ARG A 282 -0.13 18.30 -3.10
CA ARG A 282 -0.44 17.81 -1.75
C ARG A 282 -1.82 17.14 -1.81
N ILE A 283 -1.85 15.83 -1.54
CA ILE A 283 -3.06 15.01 -1.50
C ILE A 283 -3.10 14.05 -0.29
N ASP A 284 -2.00 13.98 0.47
CA ASP A 284 -1.88 13.23 1.72
C ASP A 284 -2.02 14.20 2.90
N TYR A 285 -2.83 13.84 3.89
CA TYR A 285 -3.21 14.75 4.99
C TYR A 285 -3.22 14.07 6.35
N ILE A 286 -3.21 14.90 7.40
CA ILE A 286 -3.67 14.57 8.75
C ILE A 286 -4.74 15.60 9.11
N PHE A 287 -6.00 15.20 9.06
CA PHE A 287 -7.14 15.98 9.55
C PHE A 287 -7.43 15.63 11.01
N VAL A 288 -7.73 16.63 11.83
CA VAL A 288 -8.06 16.48 13.26
C VAL A 288 -9.28 17.33 13.60
N ASP A 289 -10.02 16.98 14.65
CA ASP A 289 -11.08 17.86 15.15
C ASP A 289 -10.53 19.14 15.82
N ARG A 290 -11.41 20.14 16.00
CA ARG A 290 -11.11 21.47 16.58
C ARG A 290 -10.55 21.43 18.01
N ASN A 291 -10.75 20.34 18.75
CA ASN A 291 -10.26 20.18 20.12
C ASN A 291 -8.96 19.36 20.14
N LEU A 292 -8.78 18.42 19.20
CA LEU A 292 -7.56 17.63 19.05
C LEU A 292 -6.38 18.45 18.51
N ILE A 293 -6.61 19.44 17.63
CA ILE A 293 -5.54 20.32 17.13
C ILE A 293 -4.81 21.09 18.25
N GLN A 294 -5.51 21.44 19.33
CA GLN A 294 -4.95 22.11 20.51
C GLN A 294 -3.89 21.26 21.24
N HIS A 295 -3.90 19.94 21.00
CA HIS A 295 -2.94 18.98 21.53
C HIS A 295 -1.84 18.61 20.52
N MET A 296 -1.77 19.24 19.36
CA MET A 296 -0.65 19.08 18.42
C MET A 296 0.50 20.05 18.73
N SER A 297 1.70 19.67 18.30
CA SER A 297 2.91 20.49 18.37
C SER A 297 3.47 20.87 17.00
N ASP A 298 3.28 19.99 16.00
CA ASP A 298 3.60 20.24 14.59
C ASP A 298 2.84 19.25 13.69
N SER A 299 2.69 19.60 12.41
CA SER A 299 2.34 18.69 11.33
C SER A 299 3.24 18.99 10.12
N SER A 300 3.99 18.01 9.63
CA SER A 300 5.09 18.17 8.65
C SER A 300 4.96 17.26 7.43
N VAL A 301 5.61 17.64 6.32
CA VAL A 301 5.71 16.88 5.06
C VAL A 301 7.14 16.37 4.90
N LEU A 302 7.33 15.05 4.87
CA LEU A 302 8.65 14.41 4.86
C LEU A 302 9.16 14.15 3.43
N SER A 303 9.28 15.24 2.66
CA SER A 303 9.57 15.25 1.21
C SER A 303 10.85 14.51 0.79
N GLU A 304 11.80 14.38 1.72
CA GLU A 304 13.08 13.68 1.59
C GLU A 304 12.96 12.15 1.63
N VAL A 305 11.88 11.59 2.20
CA VAL A 305 11.70 10.14 2.31
C VAL A 305 11.26 9.56 0.96
N LEU A 306 12.17 8.79 0.35
CA LEU A 306 11.98 8.14 -0.95
C LEU A 306 11.41 6.72 -0.81
N GLY A 307 10.92 6.17 -1.93
CA GLY A 307 10.46 4.77 -2.04
C GLY A 307 9.13 4.64 -2.77
N SER A 308 8.27 5.64 -2.62
CA SER A 308 6.99 5.80 -3.31
C SER A 308 7.01 7.04 -4.21
N ASP A 309 6.02 7.17 -5.10
CA ASP A 309 5.71 8.42 -5.80
C ASP A 309 5.01 9.44 -4.90
N HIS A 310 4.58 9.01 -3.70
CA HIS A 310 4.27 9.88 -2.56
C HIS A 310 5.44 9.97 -1.56
N CYS A 311 5.42 10.98 -0.69
CA CYS A 311 6.19 11.03 0.55
C CYS A 311 5.26 10.89 1.79
N PRO A 312 5.81 10.60 2.98
CA PRO A 312 5.02 10.60 4.20
C PRO A 312 4.62 12.02 4.64
N VAL A 313 3.55 12.08 5.43
CA VAL A 313 3.19 13.23 6.29
C VAL A 313 3.21 12.80 7.75
N ALA A 314 3.63 13.67 8.64
CA ALA A 314 3.84 13.38 10.07
C ALA A 314 3.09 14.38 10.96
N GLY A 315 2.51 13.90 12.06
CA GLY A 315 1.89 14.73 13.09
C GLY A 315 2.46 14.39 14.47
N THR A 316 2.81 15.41 15.25
CA THR A 316 3.39 15.23 16.59
C THR A 316 2.47 15.83 17.64
N PHE A 317 2.11 15.05 18.66
CA PHE A 317 1.07 15.38 19.65
C PHE A 317 1.67 15.47 21.06
N LYS A 318 1.15 16.38 21.90
CA LYS A 318 1.48 16.54 23.33
C LYS A 318 0.50 15.76 24.22
N VAL A 319 0.25 14.51 23.88
CA VAL A 319 -0.47 13.55 24.72
C VAL A 319 0.28 12.24 24.73
N LYS A 320 0.13 11.49 25.82
CA LYS A 320 0.69 10.14 25.97
C LYS A 320 -0.31 9.10 25.47
N LEU A 321 0.11 8.19 24.59
CA LEU A 321 -0.66 6.98 24.27
C LEU A 321 -0.66 6.02 25.47
N LEU A 322 -1.81 5.40 25.75
CA LEU A 322 -1.95 4.39 26.79
C LEU A 322 -2.21 3.02 26.15
N GLN A 323 -1.21 2.13 26.25
CA GLN A 323 -1.23 0.78 25.71
C GLN A 323 -2.43 -0.04 26.22
N SER A 324 -3.18 -0.65 25.30
CA SER A 324 -4.11 -1.73 25.64
C SER A 324 -3.35 -3.00 26.05
N GLY A 325 -3.74 -3.62 27.16
CA GLY A 325 -3.19 -4.90 27.63
C GLY A 325 -3.49 -6.11 26.74
N LYS A 326 -4.30 -5.94 25.68
CA LYS A 326 -4.55 -6.96 24.65
C LYS A 326 -4.80 -6.28 23.30
N CYS A 327 -4.23 -6.85 22.23
CA CYS A 327 -4.50 -6.44 20.85
C CYS A 327 -5.94 -6.85 20.42
N PRO A 328 -6.72 -5.97 19.78
CA PRO A 328 -8.05 -6.29 19.25
C PRO A 328 -8.04 -7.44 18.24
N SER A 329 -9.18 -8.12 18.09
CA SER A 329 -9.40 -9.26 17.19
C SER A 329 -8.93 -9.02 15.75
N ALA A 330 -9.08 -7.78 15.24
CA ALA A 330 -8.66 -7.38 13.90
C ALA A 330 -7.12 -7.29 13.70
N CYS A 331 -6.30 -7.42 14.76
CA CYS A 331 -4.84 -7.48 14.64
C CYS A 331 -4.43 -8.73 13.86
N ILE A 332 -3.55 -8.58 12.87
CA ILE A 332 -3.21 -9.65 11.92
C ILE A 332 -2.57 -10.88 12.56
N LYS A 333 -1.91 -10.74 13.71
CA LYS A 333 -1.36 -11.88 14.47
C LYS A 333 -2.43 -12.82 15.05
N ASN A 334 -3.69 -12.40 15.09
CA ASN A 334 -4.83 -13.22 15.47
C ASN A 334 -5.44 -14.01 14.29
N TYR A 335 -4.94 -13.82 13.07
CA TYR A 335 -5.51 -14.48 11.88
C TYR A 335 -5.12 -15.98 11.86
N PRO A 336 -6.04 -16.91 11.49
CA PRO A 336 -5.76 -18.35 11.48
C PRO A 336 -4.51 -18.79 10.71
N GLU A 337 -4.20 -18.12 9.60
CA GLU A 337 -3.00 -18.34 8.79
C GLU A 337 -1.68 -18.01 9.51
N PHE A 338 -1.69 -17.10 10.47
CA PHE A 338 -0.51 -16.69 11.27
C PHE A 338 -0.52 -17.26 12.69
N SER A 339 -1.54 -18.06 13.05
CA SER A 339 -1.70 -18.63 14.40
C SER A 339 -0.71 -19.74 14.76
N GLY A 340 0.19 -20.14 13.85
CA GLY A 340 1.11 -21.29 14.00
C GLY A 340 0.43 -22.67 14.00
N VAL A 341 -0.91 -22.73 14.08
CA VAL A 341 -1.66 -24.00 14.10
C VAL A 341 -1.87 -24.51 12.67
N GLN A 342 -1.46 -25.75 12.40
CA GLN A 342 -1.64 -26.40 11.11
C GLN A 342 -3.14 -26.50 10.74
N GLN A 343 -3.56 -25.66 9.79
CA GLN A 343 -4.94 -25.68 9.29
C GLN A 343 -5.22 -26.99 8.54
N LYS A 344 -6.36 -27.63 8.83
CA LYS A 344 -6.77 -28.88 8.17
C LYS A 344 -7.02 -28.62 6.69
N LEU A 345 -6.31 -29.31 5.79
CA LEU A 345 -6.40 -29.17 4.33
C LEU A 345 -7.83 -29.04 3.76
N LEU A 346 -8.80 -29.73 4.36
CA LEU A 346 -10.23 -29.64 4.01
C LEU A 346 -10.78 -28.19 3.98
N SER A 347 -10.27 -27.27 4.80
CA SER A 347 -10.72 -25.86 4.80
C SER A 347 -10.42 -25.13 3.49
N PHE A 348 -9.36 -25.50 2.78
CA PHE A 348 -8.96 -24.89 1.50
C PHE A 348 -9.77 -25.39 0.29
N PHE A 349 -10.47 -26.53 0.42
CA PHE A 349 -11.22 -27.14 -0.69
C PHE A 349 -12.71 -26.78 -0.71
N ILE A 350 -13.22 -26.05 0.29
CA ILE A 350 -14.62 -25.59 0.31
C ILE A 350 -14.78 -24.39 -0.62
N LYS A 351 -15.05 -24.66 -1.90
CA LYS A 351 -15.68 -23.67 -2.78
C LYS A 351 -17.03 -23.27 -2.18
N LYS A 352 -17.16 -22.02 -1.72
CA LYS A 352 -18.49 -21.39 -1.57
C LYS A 352 -19.10 -21.23 -2.95
N SER A 353 -20.12 -22.03 -3.26
CA SER A 353 -21.02 -21.77 -4.38
C SER A 353 -21.81 -20.49 -4.11
N SER A 354 -21.99 -19.66 -5.15
CA SER A 354 -23.02 -18.63 -5.15
C SER A 354 -24.41 -19.28 -5.25
N ASP A 355 -25.43 -18.49 -4.89
CA ASP A 355 -26.85 -18.68 -5.19
C ASP A 355 -27.57 -19.93 -4.62
N SER A 356 -28.25 -19.74 -3.48
CA SER A 356 -29.57 -20.35 -3.19
C SER A 356 -30.23 -19.86 -1.88
N LEU A 357 -30.76 -18.63 -1.83
CA LEU A 357 -31.78 -18.23 -0.83
C LEU A 357 -32.74 -17.16 -1.39
N ILE A 358 -34.03 -17.32 -1.09
CA ILE A 358 -35.27 -16.78 -1.73
C ILE A 358 -35.86 -17.86 -2.67
N SER A 359 -37.11 -18.31 -2.51
CA SER A 359 -38.24 -17.94 -1.61
C SER A 359 -38.66 -19.17 -0.73
N SER A 360 -39.75 -19.23 0.05
CA SER A 360 -40.94 -18.36 0.12
C SER A 360 -41.67 -18.35 1.48
N ASP A 361 -42.62 -17.41 1.54
CA ASP A 361 -43.89 -17.39 2.28
C ASP A 361 -43.98 -17.08 3.79
N LYS A 362 -45.02 -16.28 4.05
CA LYS A 362 -45.47 -15.75 5.34
C LYS A 362 -46.43 -16.74 6.02
N ALA A 363 -46.56 -16.60 7.33
CA ALA A 363 -47.87 -16.48 7.98
C ALA A 363 -47.73 -15.64 9.26
N GLU A 364 -48.73 -14.80 9.55
CA GLU A 364 -49.00 -14.30 10.92
C GLU A 364 -49.54 -15.48 11.78
N GLU A 365 -49.60 -15.47 13.13
CA GLU A 365 -50.18 -14.46 14.03
C GLU A 365 -49.64 -14.55 15.49
N THR A 366 -50.09 -13.59 16.30
CA THR A 366 -49.91 -13.50 17.76
C THR A 366 -50.74 -14.51 18.57
N SER A 367 -50.22 -14.96 19.72
CA SER A 367 -51.03 -15.13 20.93
C SER A 367 -50.17 -15.27 22.20
N GLN A 368 -50.79 -15.03 23.36
CA GLN A 368 -50.17 -15.01 24.69
C GLN A 368 -50.13 -16.41 25.32
N MET A 369 -49.23 -16.62 26.29
CA MET A 369 -49.46 -17.61 27.36
C MET A 369 -50.31 -16.96 28.47
N PRO A 370 -51.08 -17.75 29.24
CA PRO A 370 -50.49 -18.39 30.43
C PRO A 370 -50.80 -19.89 30.57
N GLU A 371 -50.19 -20.49 31.59
CA GLU A 371 -50.63 -21.59 32.50
C GLU A 371 -51.79 -22.51 32.05
N ASP A 372 -51.74 -23.84 32.24
CA ASP A 372 -51.64 -24.43 33.59
C ASP A 372 -51.20 -25.93 33.65
N GLU A 373 -50.96 -26.42 34.87
CA GLU A 373 -51.10 -27.79 35.40
C GLU A 373 -50.68 -29.05 34.56
N SER A 374 -49.54 -29.63 35.00
CA SER A 374 -49.51 -30.97 35.66
C SER A 374 -49.10 -32.29 34.92
N PHE A 375 -48.86 -33.31 35.77
CA PHE A 375 -48.72 -34.77 35.56
C PHE A 375 -47.70 -35.39 34.56
N LYS A 376 -46.46 -35.55 35.07
CA LYS A 376 -45.82 -36.86 35.42
C LYS A 376 -45.86 -38.06 34.43
N ARG A 377 -44.68 -38.72 34.33
CA ARG A 377 -44.43 -40.16 33.99
C ARG A 377 -44.63 -40.56 32.51
N LYS A 378 -43.90 -41.54 31.94
CA LYS A 378 -42.67 -42.26 32.37
C LYS A 378 -41.95 -42.92 31.17
N SER A 379 -40.63 -43.01 31.25
CA SER A 379 -39.75 -44.14 30.84
C SER A 379 -40.10 -45.06 29.65
N GLN A 380 -39.08 -45.27 28.80
CA GLN A 380 -38.67 -46.59 28.23
C GLN A 380 -39.59 -47.23 27.14
N ASP A 381 -39.11 -48.03 26.18
CA ASP A 381 -37.74 -48.48 25.89
C ASP A 381 -37.51 -48.65 24.36
N ASP A 382 -36.24 -48.88 24.01
CA ASP A 382 -35.70 -49.50 22.78
C ASP A 382 -36.34 -50.88 22.43
N PRO A 383 -36.00 -51.63 21.34
CA PRO A 383 -35.26 -51.30 20.11
C PRO A 383 -35.73 -52.06 18.80
N LYS A 384 -34.88 -52.03 17.75
CA LYS A 384 -34.57 -53.10 16.74
C LYS A 384 -35.38 -53.32 15.43
N ILE A 385 -34.65 -53.15 14.32
CA ILE A 385 -34.42 -54.12 13.19
C ILE A 385 -35.63 -54.68 12.40
N PHE A 386 -35.69 -54.38 11.08
CA PHE A 386 -35.44 -55.40 10.03
C PHE A 386 -35.11 -54.83 8.63
N SER A 387 -34.47 -55.65 7.80
CA SER A 387 -33.88 -55.32 6.50
C SER A 387 -34.56 -55.98 5.29
N LYS A 388 -34.51 -55.32 4.12
CA LYS A 388 -34.48 -55.85 2.73
C LYS A 388 -34.03 -54.69 1.81
N GLY A 389 -33.27 -54.85 0.73
CA GLY A 389 -33.04 -56.01 -0.15
C GLY A 389 -34.01 -55.93 -1.34
N ILE A 390 -33.59 -55.65 -2.58
CA ILE A 390 -32.77 -56.53 -3.44
C ILE A 390 -32.08 -55.73 -4.58
N SER A 391 -30.99 -56.26 -5.14
CA SER A 391 -30.17 -55.65 -6.21
C SER A 391 -30.61 -56.00 -7.65
N LYS A 392 -30.13 -55.23 -8.64
CA LYS A 392 -29.78 -55.74 -9.98
C LYS A 392 -28.48 -55.09 -10.50
N LYS A 393 -27.81 -55.71 -11.48
CA LYS A 393 -26.36 -55.57 -11.74
C LYS A 393 -26.04 -55.81 -13.23
N MET A 394 -25.15 -55.03 -13.84
CA MET A 394 -24.47 -55.39 -15.12
C MET A 394 -23.01 -54.85 -15.20
N LYS A 395 -22.31 -55.20 -16.28
CA LYS A 395 -20.83 -55.29 -16.48
C LYS A 395 -20.45 -54.84 -17.91
N ILE A 396 -19.22 -54.40 -18.24
CA ILE A 396 -18.03 -53.92 -17.50
C ILE A 396 -17.11 -53.19 -18.51
N GLN A 397 -16.36 -52.15 -18.09
CA GLN A 397 -15.03 -51.71 -18.60
C GLN A 397 -14.66 -50.33 -17.97
N GLY A 398 -13.43 -50.05 -17.52
CA GLY A 398 -12.27 -50.93 -17.38
C GLY A 398 -11.09 -50.26 -16.62
N SER A 399 -10.03 -51.04 -16.36
CA SER A 399 -8.70 -50.62 -15.87
C SER A 399 -8.59 -49.73 -14.63
N SER A 400 -8.33 -50.33 -13.46
CA SER A 400 -7.79 -49.64 -12.29
C SER A 400 -6.26 -49.58 -12.31
N THR A 401 -5.69 -48.48 -11.82
CA THR A 401 -4.46 -48.47 -10.99
C THR A 401 -4.24 -47.08 -10.40
N GLN A 402 -4.12 -46.99 -9.06
CA GLN A 402 -3.68 -45.76 -8.41
C GLN A 402 -2.18 -45.56 -8.67
N LYS A 403 -1.76 -44.32 -9.01
CA LYS A 403 -0.34 -43.97 -9.07
C LYS A 403 0.07 -43.23 -7.81
N HIS A 404 0.94 -43.86 -7.01
CA HIS A 404 1.57 -43.22 -5.86
C HIS A 404 2.55 -42.13 -6.33
N ILE A 405 2.65 -41.03 -5.59
CA ILE A 405 3.43 -39.85 -6.01
C ILE A 405 4.96 -40.05 -5.97
N SER A 406 5.43 -41.19 -5.46
CA SER A 406 6.83 -41.60 -5.43
C SER A 406 7.45 -41.85 -6.81
N SER A 407 6.64 -42.02 -7.87
CA SER A 407 7.15 -42.24 -9.24
C SER A 407 7.75 -41.00 -9.93
N PHE A 408 7.83 -39.85 -9.24
CA PHE A 408 8.49 -38.63 -9.74
C PHE A 408 9.93 -38.45 -9.23
N PHE A 409 10.40 -39.26 -8.29
CA PHE A 409 11.74 -39.15 -7.69
C PHE A 409 12.58 -40.42 -7.89
N GLN A 410 12.85 -40.78 -9.14
CA GLN A 410 13.92 -41.72 -9.49
C GLN A 410 14.86 -41.08 -10.52
N LYS A 411 16.12 -40.88 -10.13
CA LYS A 411 17.21 -40.59 -11.07
C LYS A 411 17.41 -41.81 -11.97
N SER A 412 17.46 -41.60 -13.28
CA SER A 412 18.07 -42.57 -14.19
C SER A 412 19.59 -42.47 -14.09
N SER A 413 20.24 -43.58 -13.73
CA SER A 413 21.69 -43.72 -13.79
C SER A 413 22.03 -45.18 -14.09
N SER A 414 22.70 -45.41 -15.21
CA SER A 414 23.20 -46.73 -15.59
C SER A 414 24.61 -46.63 -16.17
N SER A 415 25.57 -47.12 -15.38
CA SER A 415 26.84 -47.76 -15.78
C SER A 415 27.88 -46.95 -16.59
N ALA A 416 29.18 -47.05 -16.30
CA ALA A 416 29.88 -47.82 -15.24
C ALA A 416 31.23 -47.19 -14.89
N ASP A 417 31.75 -47.55 -13.70
CA ASP A 417 33.17 -47.58 -13.25
C ASP A 417 34.05 -46.31 -13.43
N GLN A 418 35.11 -46.01 -12.67
CA GLN A 418 35.73 -46.35 -11.36
C GLN A 418 36.76 -45.19 -11.14
N GLN A 419 37.32 -44.83 -9.98
CA GLN A 419 37.42 -45.39 -8.62
C GLN A 419 37.66 -44.23 -7.60
N TYR A 420 37.92 -44.56 -6.32
CA TYR A 420 38.40 -43.69 -5.23
C TYR A 420 39.69 -42.89 -5.61
N ASP A 421 40.09 -41.74 -5.06
CA ASP A 421 39.62 -40.84 -3.97
C ASP A 421 40.18 -39.39 -4.21
N GLY A 422 40.02 -38.33 -3.40
CA GLY A 422 39.40 -38.20 -2.07
C GLY A 422 39.47 -36.80 -1.41
N THR A 423 40.05 -36.72 -0.20
CA THR A 423 39.95 -35.62 0.80
C THR A 423 40.71 -34.30 0.54
N SER A 424 40.08 -33.21 1.03
CA SER A 424 40.66 -32.09 1.81
C SER A 424 41.57 -30.99 1.20
N SER A 425 40.95 -29.82 1.03
CA SER A 425 41.27 -28.53 1.71
C SER A 425 42.51 -27.67 1.38
N SER A 426 42.19 -26.35 1.35
CA SER A 426 42.92 -25.20 1.91
C SER A 426 44.24 -24.70 1.32
N GLN A 427 44.23 -23.38 1.04
CA GLN A 427 45.39 -22.46 0.92
C GLN A 427 46.33 -22.70 -0.28
N GLY A 428 46.99 -21.70 -0.85
CA GLY A 428 46.89 -20.25 -0.61
C GLY A 428 48.26 -19.56 -0.75
N SER A 429 48.30 -18.38 -1.38
CA SER A 429 49.53 -17.60 -1.67
C SER A 429 50.56 -18.31 -2.59
N SER A 430 51.56 -17.64 -3.17
CA SER A 430 51.77 -16.24 -3.58
C SER A 430 53.10 -16.12 -4.34
N VAL A 431 53.39 -14.98 -5.00
CA VAL A 431 54.68 -14.60 -5.66
C VAL A 431 55.20 -15.57 -6.75
N SER A 432 55.43 -15.14 -7.99
CA SER A 432 56.53 -14.30 -8.52
C SER A 432 57.88 -15.06 -8.58
N ASP A 433 58.86 -14.71 -9.43
CA ASP A 433 59.03 -13.52 -10.28
C ASP A 433 59.89 -13.82 -11.53
N GLU A 434 60.24 -12.78 -12.30
CA GLU A 434 61.41 -12.67 -13.21
C GLU A 434 61.55 -13.70 -14.38
N LEU A 435 61.50 -13.28 -15.65
CA LEU A 435 62.48 -12.48 -16.40
C LEU A 435 63.83 -13.16 -16.66
N SER A 436 64.03 -13.61 -17.90
CA SER A 436 65.30 -13.47 -18.61
C SER A 436 65.06 -13.59 -20.12
N ALA A 437 65.72 -12.73 -20.90
CA ALA A 437 65.69 -12.75 -22.36
C ALA A 437 67.12 -12.54 -22.88
N GLU A 438 67.53 -13.25 -23.93
CA GLU A 438 68.75 -12.92 -24.66
C GLU A 438 68.69 -13.36 -26.14
N ASN A 439 69.59 -12.80 -26.95
CA ASN A 439 69.51 -12.81 -28.43
C ASN A 439 70.43 -13.87 -29.08
N GLY A 440 70.06 -14.39 -30.27
CA GLY A 440 70.70 -15.57 -30.88
C GLY A 440 70.90 -15.62 -32.43
N ASN A 441 70.81 -14.48 -33.13
CA ASN A 441 71.44 -14.19 -34.44
C ASN A 441 71.43 -15.22 -35.63
N VAL A 442 70.49 -15.04 -36.57
CA VAL A 442 70.68 -14.96 -38.05
C VAL A 442 71.39 -16.10 -38.85
N LYS A 443 70.64 -16.76 -39.77
CA LYS A 443 70.78 -16.60 -41.25
C LYS A 443 69.56 -17.16 -42.05
N PRO A 444 69.34 -16.78 -43.34
CA PRO A 444 68.03 -16.88 -44.00
C PRO A 444 67.92 -17.93 -45.14
N VAL A 445 66.68 -18.32 -45.47
CA VAL A 445 66.30 -18.95 -46.75
C VAL A 445 64.90 -18.45 -47.19
N ASN A 446 64.78 -18.11 -48.48
CA ASN A 446 63.60 -17.82 -49.31
C ASN A 446 62.49 -16.88 -48.80
N GLU A 447 62.40 -15.73 -49.48
CA GLU A 447 61.15 -15.01 -49.72
C GLU A 447 60.26 -15.79 -50.71
N GLU A 448 58.95 -15.94 -50.44
CA GLU A 448 57.86 -16.01 -51.45
C GLU A 448 56.46 -16.22 -50.77
N ALA A 449 56.00 -15.28 -49.94
CA ALA A 449 54.62 -15.32 -49.38
C ALA A 449 54.09 -13.98 -48.80
N THR A 450 54.70 -12.83 -49.10
CA THR A 450 54.58 -11.60 -48.28
C THR A 450 53.70 -10.47 -48.85
N VAL A 451 52.72 -10.81 -49.70
CA VAL A 451 51.73 -9.83 -50.22
C VAL A 451 50.35 -9.95 -49.53
N GLU A 452 49.75 -11.14 -49.48
CA GLU A 452 48.33 -11.31 -49.07
C GLU A 452 48.00 -11.12 -47.57
N ARG A 453 49.01 -11.06 -46.68
CA ARG A 453 48.77 -11.02 -45.22
C ARG A 453 48.61 -9.62 -44.62
N LYS A 454 48.85 -8.52 -45.36
CA LYS A 454 48.73 -7.15 -44.81
C LYS A 454 47.29 -6.62 -44.70
N GLU A 455 46.37 -7.04 -45.57
CA GLU A 455 45.01 -6.48 -45.59
C GLU A 455 44.05 -7.10 -44.55
N LYS A 456 44.23 -8.39 -44.24
CA LYS A 456 43.35 -9.10 -43.30
C LYS A 456 43.59 -8.68 -41.84
N SER A 457 44.77 -8.18 -41.48
CA SER A 457 45.08 -7.71 -40.12
C SER A 457 44.49 -6.33 -39.81
N SER A 458 44.48 -5.39 -40.76
CA SER A 458 43.88 -4.07 -40.59
C SER A 458 42.35 -4.14 -40.49
N SER A 459 41.72 -5.02 -41.29
CA SER A 459 40.29 -5.34 -41.22
C SER A 459 39.90 -5.85 -39.82
N ALA A 460 40.59 -6.87 -39.31
CA ALA A 460 40.35 -7.42 -37.98
C ALA A 460 40.59 -6.36 -36.88
N ALA A 461 41.71 -5.65 -36.91
CA ALA A 461 42.02 -4.61 -35.92
C ALA A 461 40.96 -3.49 -35.89
N SER A 462 40.46 -3.08 -37.07
CA SER A 462 39.39 -2.09 -37.18
C SER A 462 38.05 -2.61 -36.65
N ALA A 463 37.71 -3.88 -36.92
CA ALA A 463 36.50 -4.52 -36.38
C ALA A 463 36.53 -4.57 -34.84
N TRP A 464 37.64 -5.03 -34.24
CA TRP A 464 37.82 -5.00 -32.78
C TRP A 464 37.78 -3.58 -32.22
N LYS A 465 38.38 -2.59 -32.88
CA LYS A 465 38.35 -1.19 -32.44
C LYS A 465 36.93 -0.62 -32.42
N ASN A 466 36.13 -0.91 -33.44
CA ASN A 466 34.71 -0.53 -33.52
C ASN A 466 33.80 -1.30 -32.55
N MET A 467 34.21 -2.49 -32.10
CA MET A 467 33.51 -3.29 -31.09
C MET A 467 33.85 -2.88 -29.65
N LEU A 468 35.06 -2.35 -29.43
CA LEU A 468 35.56 -1.85 -28.14
C LEU A 468 35.20 -0.38 -27.89
N THR A 469 34.91 0.42 -28.92
CA THR A 469 34.19 1.69 -28.73
C THR A 469 32.78 1.39 -28.24
N GLY A 470 32.50 1.71 -26.97
CA GLY A 470 31.18 1.61 -26.37
C GLY A 470 30.10 2.40 -27.14
N PRO A 471 28.82 2.25 -26.78
CA PRO A 471 27.73 2.98 -27.43
C PRO A 471 28.05 4.48 -27.45
N ARG A 472 27.89 5.12 -28.63
CA ARG A 472 28.18 6.55 -28.81
C ARG A 472 27.47 7.34 -27.69
N PRO A 473 28.13 8.32 -27.05
CA PRO A 473 27.49 9.12 -26.03
C PRO A 473 26.24 9.80 -26.61
N PRO A 474 25.15 9.90 -25.84
CA PRO A 474 23.94 10.57 -26.32
C PRO A 474 24.24 12.05 -26.61
N PRO A 475 23.49 12.68 -27.53
CA PRO A 475 23.62 14.12 -27.78
C PRO A 475 23.35 14.92 -26.50
N LEU A 476 23.90 16.14 -26.45
CA LEU A 476 23.66 17.06 -25.35
C LEU A 476 22.38 17.86 -25.61
N CYS A 477 21.55 18.02 -24.58
CA CYS A 477 20.28 18.73 -24.70
C CYS A 477 20.50 20.23 -24.99
N LYS A 478 19.63 20.81 -25.84
CA LYS A 478 19.80 22.20 -26.34
C LYS A 478 19.84 23.23 -25.21
N GLY A 479 18.99 23.09 -24.18
CA GLY A 479 18.96 23.95 -23.01
C GLY A 479 20.18 23.77 -22.11
N HIS A 480 20.23 22.67 -21.34
CA HIS A 480 21.17 22.51 -20.22
C HIS A 480 22.57 22.00 -20.61
N LYS A 481 22.77 21.60 -21.87
CA LYS A 481 24.00 20.93 -22.37
C LYS A 481 24.32 19.60 -21.65
N GLU A 482 23.32 18.96 -21.07
CA GLU A 482 23.42 17.67 -20.38
C GLU A 482 23.16 16.49 -21.34
N PRO A 483 23.74 15.30 -21.09
CA PRO A 483 23.43 14.07 -21.80
C PRO A 483 21.93 13.78 -21.91
N CYS A 484 21.44 13.55 -23.13
CA CYS A 484 20.06 13.14 -23.37
C CYS A 484 19.77 11.68 -23.01
N VAL A 485 18.50 11.40 -22.73
CA VAL A 485 17.99 10.03 -22.56
C VAL A 485 17.43 9.52 -23.89
N GLU A 486 17.80 8.30 -24.29
CA GLU A 486 17.17 7.62 -25.42
C GLU A 486 15.79 7.07 -25.00
N ARG A 487 14.78 7.31 -25.82
CA ARG A 487 13.40 6.83 -25.64
C ARG A 487 12.89 6.18 -26.93
N ILE A 488 11.88 5.33 -26.81
CA ILE A 488 11.26 4.61 -27.93
C ILE A 488 9.79 4.99 -28.02
N VAL A 489 9.32 5.31 -29.23
CA VAL A 489 7.90 5.61 -29.48
C VAL A 489 7.06 4.34 -29.35
N LYS A 490 6.27 4.24 -28.29
CA LYS A 490 5.31 3.13 -28.07
C LYS A 490 3.90 3.39 -28.64
N LYS A 491 3.58 4.62 -29.05
CA LYS A 491 2.29 4.98 -29.64
C LYS A 491 2.16 4.40 -31.05
N LYS A 492 1.04 3.73 -31.36
CA LYS A 492 0.72 3.21 -32.70
C LYS A 492 0.74 4.37 -33.72
N GLY A 493 1.36 4.15 -34.88
CA GLY A 493 1.51 5.15 -35.94
C GLY A 493 2.82 4.99 -36.73
N PRO A 494 3.13 5.89 -37.69
CA PRO A 494 4.28 5.78 -38.60
C PRO A 494 5.66 5.92 -37.92
N ASN A 495 5.68 6.21 -36.62
CA ASN A 495 6.88 6.33 -35.80
C ASN A 495 7.00 5.23 -34.73
N LEU A 496 6.08 4.26 -34.66
CA LEU A 496 6.14 3.15 -33.71
C LEU A 496 7.51 2.45 -33.76
N ASN A 497 8.06 2.14 -32.58
CA ASN A 497 9.38 1.56 -32.37
C ASN A 497 10.60 2.39 -32.84
N LYS A 498 10.41 3.63 -33.34
CA LYS A 498 11.55 4.54 -33.59
C LYS A 498 12.15 5.05 -32.27
N LYS A 499 13.48 5.12 -32.23
CA LYS A 499 14.28 5.67 -31.14
C LYS A 499 14.47 7.19 -31.32
N PHE A 500 14.48 7.94 -30.23
CA PHE A 500 14.75 9.38 -30.21
C PHE A 500 15.46 9.77 -28.91
N PHE A 501 16.21 10.86 -28.95
CA PHE A 501 16.82 11.49 -27.78
C PHE A 501 15.95 12.65 -27.30
N ALA A 502 15.85 12.78 -25.98
CA ALA A 502 15.17 13.89 -25.32
C ALA A 502 15.95 14.34 -24.07
N CYS A 503 15.67 15.54 -23.57
CA CYS A 503 16.21 16.02 -22.30
C CYS A 503 15.94 15.01 -21.16
N ALA A 504 16.94 14.73 -20.32
CA ALA A 504 16.87 13.72 -19.25
C ALA A 504 16.15 14.22 -17.98
N ARG A 505 16.09 15.54 -17.75
CA ARG A 505 15.37 16.16 -16.62
C ARG A 505 13.85 15.90 -16.67
N GLY A 506 13.19 16.10 -15.53
CA GLY A 506 11.73 15.93 -15.39
C GLY A 506 10.90 17.08 -15.96
N GLU A 507 9.59 16.89 -16.07
CA GLU A 507 8.64 17.99 -16.33
C GLU A 507 8.52 18.89 -15.10
N GLY A 508 8.28 20.19 -15.31
CA GLY A 508 8.21 21.18 -14.24
C GLY A 508 7.39 22.41 -14.64
N GLY A 509 7.33 23.39 -13.75
CA GLY A 509 6.69 24.67 -14.05
C GLY A 509 7.33 25.35 -15.27
N LYS A 510 6.54 26.13 -16.04
CA LYS A 510 6.94 26.70 -17.35
C LYS A 510 8.27 27.49 -17.32
N ASN A 511 8.64 28.04 -16.16
CA ASN A 511 9.82 28.87 -15.95
C ASN A 511 10.87 28.22 -15.01
N ASP A 512 10.70 26.96 -14.60
CA ASP A 512 11.65 26.28 -13.70
C ASP A 512 12.92 25.88 -14.49
N PRO A 513 14.11 26.44 -14.16
CA PRO A 513 15.35 26.10 -14.86
C PRO A 513 15.82 24.66 -14.61
N ARG A 514 15.17 23.90 -13.70
CA ARG A 514 15.37 22.45 -13.47
C ARG A 514 14.48 21.59 -14.37
N ALA A 515 13.42 22.14 -14.96
CA ALA A 515 12.52 21.41 -15.86
C ALA A 515 13.21 21.00 -17.16
N ARG A 516 12.63 20.03 -17.88
CA ARG A 516 13.14 19.58 -19.18
C ARG A 516 13.02 20.70 -20.22
N CYS A 517 14.08 20.88 -21.02
CA CYS A 517 13.99 21.70 -22.23
C CYS A 517 13.27 20.95 -23.36
N ASP A 518 12.89 21.69 -24.40
CA ASP A 518 12.22 21.25 -25.63
C ASP A 518 13.07 20.31 -26.53
N HIS A 519 14.32 20.01 -26.14
CA HIS A 519 15.23 19.24 -26.97
C HIS A 519 14.66 17.86 -27.32
N PHE A 520 14.53 17.65 -28.64
CA PHE A 520 14.17 16.41 -29.30
C PHE A 520 15.08 16.20 -30.51
N GLU A 521 15.59 14.98 -30.69
CA GLU A 521 16.37 14.55 -31.85
C GLU A 521 16.02 13.09 -32.21
N TRP A 522 15.80 12.76 -33.48
CA TRP A 522 15.63 11.36 -33.87
C TRP A 522 16.97 10.62 -33.75
N ALA A 523 16.98 9.45 -33.10
CA ALA A 523 18.18 8.64 -33.06
C ALA A 523 18.44 8.10 -34.47
N ASN A 524 19.61 8.42 -35.02
CA ASN A 524 20.00 8.00 -36.36
C ASN A 524 19.89 6.47 -36.50
N LYS A 525 19.27 6.02 -37.59
CA LYS A 525 19.34 4.60 -37.98
C LYS A 525 20.81 4.22 -38.18
N LYS A 526 21.23 3.15 -37.51
CA LYS A 526 22.34 2.32 -37.99
C LYS A 526 21.84 1.47 -39.16
#